data_AF-A0A6P1E0F0-F1
#
_entry.id   AF-A0A6P1E0F0-F1
#
_cell.length_a   1.000
_cell.length_b   1.000
_cell.length_c   1.000
_cell.angle_alpha   90.00
_cell.angle_beta   90.00
_cell.angle_gamma   90.00
#
_symmetry.space_group_name_H-M   'P 1'
#
loop_
_entity.id
_entity.type
_entity.pdbx_description
1 polymer ?
#
loop_
_entity_poly.entity_id
_entity_poly.type
_entity_poly.pdbx_seq_one_letter_code
_entity_poly.pdbx_strand_id
1 'polypeptide(L)'
;MPFIGVLPERKHVFRPEPRAEVAVSDAAAWRLNPGHRHLYDKLDLALSAGLLAAPCGVSPMEFGLTAEDEVFVKPIVNLAGMSLKARTLRADAVPPEPGSFWCERLEGTHTSTDCLVQDGRVLWLAHTRGAAEKNASRSVYWEVGVALPELDAQLTRWAAEQLAGYTGLCNIELIGGRPIEAHLRGSNGFFDFYGPDFMRSWVALVDHEPFEIPPPVPGGLIISIFGDGDLSAEQRRLINAAGVAMQPDPQTPDRIAILRCHDREIGFQLCGQLGLVVS
;
A
#
# COMPACT_ATOMS: atom_id res chain seq x y z
N MET A 1 9.12 24.63 1.50
CA MET A 1 9.57 23.89 0.30
C MET A 1 8.69 22.64 0.27
N PRO A 2 7.91 22.39 -0.79
CA PRO A 2 6.66 21.66 -0.60
C PRO A 2 6.80 20.14 -0.75
N PHE A 3 5.81 19.43 -0.22
CA PHE A 3 5.51 18.07 -0.65
C PHE A 3 5.31 18.01 -2.18
N ILE A 4 5.94 17.04 -2.86
CA ILE A 4 5.96 16.90 -4.32
C ILE A 4 5.10 15.72 -4.76
N GLY A 5 4.12 16.01 -5.63
CA GLY A 5 3.16 15.02 -6.13
C GLY A 5 1.87 14.95 -5.33
N VAL A 6 1.57 15.97 -4.51
CA VAL A 6 0.32 16.04 -3.75
C VAL A 6 -0.87 16.14 -4.70
N LEU A 7 -1.83 15.24 -4.55
CA LEU A 7 -3.11 15.32 -5.26
C LEU A 7 -3.87 16.59 -4.83
N PRO A 8 -4.40 17.40 -5.76
CA PRO A 8 -5.08 18.67 -5.44
C PRO A 8 -6.14 18.57 -4.33
N GLU A 9 -6.97 17.53 -4.37
CA GLU A 9 -8.04 17.22 -3.43
C GLU A 9 -7.53 16.81 -2.03
N ARG A 10 -6.28 16.37 -1.92
CA ARG A 10 -5.65 15.93 -0.65
C ARG A 10 -4.77 16.98 -0.01
N LYS A 11 -4.58 18.17 -0.61
CA LYS A 11 -3.69 19.23 -0.11
C LYS A 11 -3.92 19.61 1.36
N HIS A 12 -5.14 19.47 1.86
CA HIS A 12 -5.49 19.79 3.24
C HIS A 12 -4.80 18.89 4.28
N VAL A 13 -4.42 17.66 3.91
CA VAL A 13 -3.76 16.69 4.81
C VAL A 13 -2.27 17.03 5.00
N PHE A 14 -1.64 17.64 4.00
CA PHE A 14 -0.20 17.91 3.94
C PHE A 14 0.18 19.22 4.62
N ARG A 15 -0.07 19.31 5.93
CA ARG A 15 0.30 20.46 6.77
C ARG A 15 0.87 20.00 8.13
N PRO A 16 1.95 20.61 8.64
CA PRO A 16 2.70 21.75 8.09
C PRO A 16 3.49 21.39 6.81
N GLU A 17 4.04 22.38 6.11
CA GLU A 17 4.94 22.14 4.98
C GLU A 17 6.39 21.95 5.46
N PRO A 18 7.16 21.04 4.84
CA PRO A 18 8.57 20.87 5.15
C PRO A 18 9.46 22.00 4.61
N ARG A 19 10.70 22.04 5.10
CA ARG A 19 11.82 22.79 4.54
C ARG A 19 12.58 21.96 3.50
N ALA A 20 12.59 20.64 3.61
CA ALA A 20 13.11 19.74 2.59
C ALA A 20 12.09 19.49 1.46
N GLU A 21 12.56 19.08 0.27
CA GLU A 21 11.68 18.49 -0.74
C GLU A 21 11.28 17.08 -0.30
N VAL A 22 9.97 16.81 -0.19
CA VAL A 22 9.45 15.51 0.27
C VAL A 22 8.54 14.93 -0.79
N ALA A 23 8.83 13.72 -1.26
CA ALA A 23 7.98 13.06 -2.24
C ALA A 23 6.73 12.45 -1.60
N VAL A 24 5.59 12.59 -2.26
CA VAL A 24 4.32 11.93 -1.90
C VAL A 24 3.71 11.15 -3.07
N SER A 25 4.51 10.96 -4.12
CA SER A 25 4.23 10.14 -5.30
C SER A 25 5.49 9.36 -5.67
N ASP A 26 5.32 8.18 -6.27
CA ASP A 26 6.46 7.29 -6.59
C ASP A 26 7.41 7.90 -7.62
N ALA A 27 6.89 8.65 -8.60
CA ALA A 27 7.72 9.37 -9.57
C ALA A 27 8.62 10.43 -8.90
N ALA A 28 8.08 11.21 -7.96
CA ALA A 28 8.87 12.18 -7.21
C ALA A 28 9.87 11.49 -6.28
N ALA A 29 9.47 10.40 -5.63
CA ALA A 29 10.28 9.67 -4.68
C ALA A 29 11.48 8.98 -5.36
N TRP A 30 11.26 8.39 -6.53
CA TRP A 30 12.33 7.83 -7.37
C TRP A 30 13.34 8.90 -7.82
N ARG A 31 12.87 10.11 -8.13
CA ARG A 31 13.72 11.25 -8.51
C ARG A 31 14.58 11.72 -7.33
N LEU A 32 13.97 11.91 -6.16
CA LEU A 32 14.61 12.48 -4.98
C LEU A 32 15.58 11.52 -4.28
N ASN A 33 15.40 10.20 -4.44
CA ASN A 33 16.17 9.18 -3.72
C ASN A 33 17.00 8.30 -4.66
N PRO A 34 18.02 8.83 -5.37
CA PRO A 34 18.79 8.06 -6.33
C PRO A 34 19.52 6.85 -5.73
N GLY A 35 19.91 6.92 -4.45
CA GLY A 35 20.57 5.81 -3.73
C GLY A 35 19.65 4.62 -3.41
N HIS A 36 18.34 4.82 -3.44
CA HIS A 36 17.35 3.82 -3.01
C HIS A 36 16.39 3.41 -4.13
N ARG A 37 16.75 3.69 -5.39
CA ARG A 37 15.92 3.34 -6.56
C ARG A 37 15.69 1.85 -6.75
N HIS A 38 16.59 1.01 -6.23
CA HIS A 38 16.47 -0.45 -6.27
C HIS A 38 15.18 -0.95 -5.63
N LEU A 39 14.61 -0.22 -4.67
CA LEU A 39 13.33 -0.58 -4.04
C LEU A 39 12.13 -0.61 -5.00
N TYR A 40 12.23 0.12 -6.10
CA TYR A 40 11.19 0.13 -7.13
C TYR A 40 11.31 -1.05 -8.11
N ASP A 41 12.41 -1.80 -8.05
CA ASP A 41 12.60 -3.05 -8.76
C ASP A 41 11.93 -4.20 -7.98
N LYS A 42 10.77 -4.63 -8.48
CA LYS A 42 9.98 -5.68 -7.83
C LYS A 42 10.58 -7.07 -8.00
N LEU A 43 11.45 -7.28 -9.00
CA LEU A 43 12.15 -8.55 -9.17
C LEU A 43 13.25 -8.67 -8.12
N ASP A 44 14.06 -7.63 -7.95
CA ASP A 44 15.09 -7.59 -6.90
C ASP A 44 14.46 -7.77 -5.51
N LEU A 45 13.33 -7.11 -5.23
CA LEU A 45 12.59 -7.27 -3.99
C LEU A 45 12.11 -8.73 -3.77
N ALA A 46 11.61 -9.38 -4.82
CA ALA A 46 11.18 -10.77 -4.75
C ALA A 46 12.35 -11.72 -4.48
N LEU A 47 13.46 -11.54 -5.19
CA LEU A 47 14.67 -12.34 -5.02
C LEU A 47 15.32 -12.13 -3.64
N SER A 48 15.39 -10.89 -3.15
CA SER A 48 15.93 -10.60 -1.82
C SER A 48 15.06 -11.19 -0.71
N ALA A 49 13.75 -11.31 -0.96
CA ALA A 49 12.83 -11.99 -0.06
C ALA A 49 12.92 -13.51 -0.15
N GLY A 50 13.73 -14.08 -1.05
CA GLY A 50 13.88 -15.52 -1.25
C GLY A 50 12.68 -16.17 -1.97
N LEU A 51 11.99 -15.41 -2.83
CA LEU A 51 10.92 -15.95 -3.68
C LEU A 51 11.50 -16.60 -4.94
N LEU A 52 10.83 -17.64 -5.43
CA LEU A 52 11.06 -18.12 -6.79
C LEU A 52 10.58 -17.04 -7.76
N ALA A 53 11.51 -16.42 -8.48
CA ALA A 53 11.20 -15.37 -9.43
C ALA A 53 12.28 -15.28 -10.52
N ALA A 54 11.88 -14.87 -11.72
CA ALA A 54 12.81 -14.53 -12.79
C ALA A 54 12.18 -13.57 -13.81
N PRO A 55 12.99 -12.83 -14.59
CA PRO A 55 12.49 -12.07 -15.73
C PRO A 55 11.68 -12.96 -16.69
N CYS A 56 10.64 -12.40 -17.29
CA CYS A 56 9.92 -13.07 -18.36
C CYS A 56 10.88 -13.37 -19.52
N GLY A 57 10.93 -14.65 -19.94
CA GLY A 57 11.93 -15.18 -20.86
C GLY A 57 12.80 -16.27 -20.25
N VAL A 58 12.87 -16.34 -18.91
CA VAL A 58 13.37 -17.51 -18.18
C VAL A 58 12.17 -18.36 -17.76
N SER A 59 12.22 -19.67 -18.00
CA SER A 59 11.07 -20.55 -17.74
C SER A 59 10.88 -20.80 -16.24
N PRO A 60 9.65 -20.68 -15.69
CA PRO A 60 9.36 -21.09 -14.31
C PRO A 60 9.76 -22.54 -14.00
N MET A 61 9.70 -23.41 -14.99
CA MET A 61 10.04 -24.83 -14.85
C MET A 61 11.54 -25.05 -14.59
N GLU A 62 12.41 -24.11 -14.97
CA GLU A 62 13.83 -24.14 -14.62
C GLU A 62 14.06 -23.95 -13.10
N PHE A 63 13.05 -23.44 -12.39
CA PHE A 63 13.05 -23.24 -10.94
C PHE A 63 12.27 -24.33 -10.20
N GLY A 64 11.89 -25.42 -10.88
CA GLY A 64 11.24 -26.57 -10.26
C GLY A 64 9.71 -26.46 -10.15
N LEU A 65 9.09 -25.43 -10.74
CA LEU A 65 7.64 -25.36 -10.89
C LEU A 65 7.16 -26.34 -11.96
N THR A 66 5.95 -26.87 -11.78
CA THR A 66 5.25 -27.68 -12.76
C THR A 66 4.42 -26.81 -13.70
N ALA A 67 4.05 -27.34 -14.87
CA ALA A 67 3.23 -26.62 -15.84
C ALA A 67 1.87 -26.14 -15.29
N GLU A 68 1.33 -26.87 -14.30
CA GLU A 68 0.04 -26.61 -13.67
C GLU A 68 0.10 -25.55 -12.57
N ASP A 69 1.29 -25.22 -12.06
CA ASP A 69 1.43 -24.24 -10.98
C ASP A 69 1.02 -22.84 -11.47
N GLU A 70 0.45 -22.05 -10.55
CA GLU A 70 0.15 -20.64 -10.80
C GLU A 70 1.33 -19.76 -10.40
N VAL A 71 1.67 -18.81 -11.26
CA VAL A 71 2.66 -17.75 -11.01
C VAL A 71 2.01 -16.39 -11.20
N PHE A 72 2.62 -15.36 -10.61
CA PHE A 72 2.20 -13.98 -10.76
C PHE A 72 3.14 -13.23 -11.68
N VAL A 73 2.62 -12.65 -12.77
CA VAL A 73 3.39 -11.88 -13.77
C VAL A 73 3.06 -10.41 -13.65
N LYS A 74 4.08 -9.56 -13.52
CA LYS A 74 3.92 -8.10 -13.42
C LYS A 74 5.16 -7.34 -13.94
N PRO A 75 5.04 -6.05 -14.27
CA PRO A 75 6.19 -5.21 -14.61
C PRO A 75 7.22 -5.16 -13.47
N ILE A 76 8.51 -5.17 -13.84
CA ILE A 76 9.62 -5.04 -12.87
C ILE A 76 9.52 -3.68 -12.14
N VAL A 77 9.30 -2.59 -12.88
CA VAL A 77 9.06 -1.25 -12.34
C VAL A 77 7.71 -0.72 -12.82
N ASN A 78 6.92 -0.15 -11.91
CA ASN A 78 5.69 0.57 -12.22
C ASN A 78 5.50 1.70 -11.20
N LEU A 79 5.83 2.94 -11.60
CA LEU A 79 5.69 4.13 -10.75
C LEU A 79 4.28 4.76 -10.84
N ALA A 80 3.42 4.27 -11.73
CA ALA A 80 2.04 4.73 -11.85
C ALA A 80 1.08 3.99 -10.89
N GLY A 81 1.53 2.88 -10.29
CA GLY A 81 0.74 2.08 -9.34
C GLY A 81 -0.37 1.26 -10.00
N MET A 82 -1.46 1.02 -9.26
CA MET A 82 -2.70 0.39 -9.76
C MET A 82 -2.57 -1.04 -10.29
N SER A 83 -1.53 -1.80 -9.91
CA SER A 83 -1.31 -3.18 -10.37
C SER A 83 -1.35 -3.33 -11.90
N LEU A 84 -0.96 -2.29 -12.65
CA LEU A 84 -1.03 -2.30 -14.12
C LEU A 84 -0.26 -3.48 -14.70
N LYS A 85 -0.93 -4.24 -15.60
CA LYS A 85 -0.43 -5.45 -16.27
C LYS A 85 -0.10 -6.63 -15.33
N ALA A 86 -0.46 -6.54 -14.04
CA ALA A 86 -0.27 -7.64 -13.10
C ALA A 86 -1.38 -8.70 -13.28
N ARG A 87 -1.00 -9.98 -13.36
CA ARG A 87 -1.95 -11.09 -13.59
C ARG A 87 -1.39 -12.42 -13.10
N THR A 88 -2.29 -13.31 -12.68
CA THR A 88 -1.97 -14.72 -12.45
C THR A 88 -1.99 -15.47 -13.78
N LEU A 89 -1.00 -16.32 -14.03
CA LEU A 89 -0.93 -17.22 -15.18
C LEU A 89 -0.48 -18.61 -14.71
N ARG A 90 -0.75 -19.63 -15.52
CA ARG A 90 -0.04 -20.91 -15.40
C ARG A 90 1.45 -20.73 -15.71
N ALA A 91 2.29 -21.50 -15.05
CA ALA A 91 3.74 -21.50 -15.23
C ALA A 91 4.15 -21.77 -16.69
N ASP A 92 3.46 -22.68 -17.39
CA ASP A 92 3.71 -22.99 -18.80
C ASP A 92 3.22 -21.91 -19.79
N ALA A 93 2.44 -20.95 -19.32
CA ALA A 93 1.82 -19.90 -20.12
C ALA A 93 2.48 -18.53 -19.93
N VAL A 94 3.60 -18.45 -19.20
CA VAL A 94 4.32 -17.19 -19.00
C VAL A 94 4.89 -16.69 -20.33
N PRO A 95 4.47 -15.51 -20.84
CA PRO A 95 5.00 -14.98 -22.08
C PRO A 95 6.41 -14.41 -21.87
N PRO A 96 7.26 -14.39 -22.91
CA PRO A 96 8.54 -13.68 -22.89
C PRO A 96 8.33 -12.16 -23.05
N GLU A 97 7.63 -11.54 -22.11
CA GLU A 97 7.26 -10.12 -22.09
C GLU A 97 8.41 -9.25 -21.52
N PRO A 98 9.13 -8.45 -22.35
CA PRO A 98 10.24 -7.64 -21.85
C PRO A 98 9.79 -6.59 -20.83
N GLY A 99 10.60 -6.41 -19.77
CA GLY A 99 10.30 -5.47 -18.69
C GLY A 99 9.33 -6.00 -17.63
N SER A 100 8.87 -7.24 -17.77
CA SER A 100 8.08 -7.97 -16.78
C SER A 100 8.86 -9.15 -16.21
N PHE A 101 8.41 -9.63 -15.07
CA PHE A 101 8.94 -10.82 -14.41
C PHE A 101 7.78 -11.68 -13.91
N TRP A 102 8.07 -12.95 -13.65
CA TRP A 102 7.18 -13.85 -12.94
C TRP A 102 7.74 -14.13 -11.54
N CYS A 103 6.87 -14.38 -10.56
CA CYS A 103 7.23 -14.94 -9.28
C CYS A 103 6.22 -16.01 -8.83
N GLU A 104 6.58 -16.84 -7.86
CA GLU A 104 5.64 -17.73 -7.18
C GLU A 104 4.42 -16.94 -6.68
N ARG A 105 3.25 -17.56 -6.76
CA ARG A 105 2.01 -16.93 -6.32
C ARG A 105 1.94 -16.96 -4.79
N LEU A 106 1.93 -15.77 -4.18
CA LEU A 106 1.79 -15.64 -2.74
C LEU A 106 0.33 -15.76 -2.29
N GLU A 107 0.14 -16.35 -1.11
CA GLU A 107 -1.15 -16.50 -0.44
C GLU A 107 -1.10 -15.92 0.98
N GLY A 108 -2.27 -15.68 1.55
CA GLY A 108 -2.42 -15.16 2.91
C GLY A 108 -2.84 -13.68 2.96
N THR A 109 -2.73 -13.10 4.16
CA THR A 109 -3.20 -11.74 4.44
C THR A 109 -2.43 -10.71 3.63
N HIS A 110 -3.16 -9.80 2.98
CA HIS A 110 -2.57 -8.64 2.31
C HIS A 110 -2.44 -7.50 3.33
N THR A 111 -1.22 -7.00 3.53
CA THR A 111 -0.94 -5.89 4.44
C THR A 111 -0.16 -4.79 3.73
N SER A 112 -0.31 -3.57 4.22
CA SER A 112 0.46 -2.40 3.80
C SER A 112 0.91 -1.67 5.06
N THR A 113 2.21 -1.44 5.20
CA THR A 113 2.78 -0.82 6.41
C THR A 113 3.55 0.44 6.03
N ASP A 114 3.12 1.58 6.59
CA ASP A 114 3.90 2.82 6.54
C ASP A 114 4.89 2.85 7.72
N CYS A 115 6.14 3.21 7.42
CA CYS A 115 7.26 3.24 8.36
C CYS A 115 7.87 4.65 8.37
N LEU A 116 7.95 5.30 9.53
CA LEU A 116 8.87 6.44 9.69
C LEU A 116 10.27 5.90 9.94
N VAL A 117 11.21 6.29 9.09
CA VAL A 117 12.57 5.76 9.06
C VAL A 117 13.57 6.90 9.22
N GLN A 118 14.57 6.70 10.08
CA GLN A 118 15.71 7.60 10.25
C GLN A 118 16.99 6.81 10.04
N ASP A 119 17.73 7.12 8.98
CA ASP A 119 18.97 6.42 8.59
C ASP A 119 18.82 4.89 8.61
N GLY A 120 17.76 4.39 7.98
CA GLY A 120 17.42 2.95 7.95
C GLY A 120 16.80 2.38 9.22
N ARG A 121 16.81 3.12 10.34
CA ARG A 121 16.14 2.72 11.58
C ARG A 121 14.66 3.06 11.56
N VAL A 122 13.81 2.06 11.78
CA VAL A 122 12.36 2.28 11.99
C VAL A 122 12.12 2.94 13.33
N LEU A 123 11.35 4.03 13.32
CA LEU A 123 10.92 4.77 14.51
C LEU A 123 9.44 4.57 14.83
N TRP A 124 8.63 4.29 13.81
CA TRP A 124 7.19 4.15 13.93
C TRP A 124 6.65 3.29 12.79
N LEU A 125 5.60 2.51 13.08
CA LEU A 125 4.92 1.63 12.15
C LEU A 125 3.42 1.90 12.17
N ALA A 126 2.81 1.90 10.99
CA ALA A 126 1.36 1.94 10.82
C ALA A 126 0.92 0.84 9.87
N HIS A 127 0.44 -0.26 10.45
CA HIS A 127 -0.05 -1.38 9.68
C HIS A 127 -1.49 -1.16 9.23
N THR A 128 -1.76 -1.65 8.03
CA THR A 128 -3.07 -1.69 7.40
C THR A 128 -3.28 -3.10 6.85
N ARG A 129 -4.47 -3.66 7.06
CA ARG A 129 -4.83 -5.03 6.63
C ARG A 129 -5.98 -4.97 5.63
N GLY A 130 -5.79 -5.58 4.47
CA GLY A 130 -6.83 -5.70 3.45
C GLY A 130 -7.82 -6.81 3.80
N ALA A 131 -9.08 -6.61 3.41
CA ALA A 131 -10.11 -7.63 3.46
C ALA A 131 -9.72 -8.89 2.65
N ALA A 132 -10.19 -10.05 3.09
CA ALA A 132 -10.10 -11.29 2.34
C ALA A 132 -11.00 -11.25 1.09
N GLU A 133 -12.16 -10.62 1.22
CA GLU A 133 -13.09 -10.35 0.12
C GLU A 133 -12.50 -9.32 -0.83
N LYS A 134 -12.55 -9.64 -2.12
CA LYS A 134 -11.97 -8.83 -3.19
C LYS A 134 -12.97 -8.59 -4.32
N ASN A 135 -12.91 -7.39 -4.90
CA ASN A 135 -13.50 -7.06 -6.19
C ASN A 135 -12.38 -6.94 -7.23
N ALA A 136 -12.34 -7.84 -8.22
CA ALA A 136 -11.29 -7.87 -9.24
C ALA A 136 -9.87 -7.73 -8.64
N SER A 137 -9.57 -8.57 -7.64
CA SER A 137 -8.30 -8.60 -6.88
C SER A 137 -8.05 -7.43 -5.92
N ARG A 138 -8.92 -6.42 -5.84
CA ARG A 138 -8.83 -5.29 -4.91
C ARG A 138 -9.64 -5.58 -3.64
N SER A 139 -9.05 -5.40 -2.46
CA SER A 139 -9.78 -5.59 -1.19
C SER A 139 -10.97 -4.64 -1.09
N VAL A 140 -12.12 -5.17 -0.66
CA VAL A 140 -13.35 -4.37 -0.50
C VAL A 140 -13.28 -3.36 0.65
N TYR A 141 -12.44 -3.63 1.65
CA TYR A 141 -12.02 -2.64 2.64
C TYR A 141 -10.56 -2.83 3.05
N TRP A 142 -10.02 -1.80 3.70
CA TRP A 142 -8.75 -1.82 4.42
C TRP A 142 -8.97 -1.40 5.86
N GLU A 143 -8.55 -2.22 6.81
CA GLU A 143 -8.55 -1.91 8.24
C GLU A 143 -7.22 -1.25 8.60
N VAL A 144 -7.28 0.02 9.04
CA VAL A 144 -6.12 0.85 9.33
C VAL A 144 -5.79 0.80 10.83
N GLY A 145 -4.51 0.88 11.18
CA GLY A 145 -4.02 0.93 12.55
C GLY A 145 -4.14 -0.41 13.29
N VAL A 146 -4.01 -1.52 12.57
CA VAL A 146 -4.05 -2.86 13.16
C VAL A 146 -2.73 -3.18 13.86
N ALA A 147 -2.77 -3.94 14.95
CA ALA A 147 -1.57 -4.47 15.57
C ALA A 147 -1.15 -5.75 14.85
N LEU A 148 0.07 -5.78 14.28
CA LEU A 148 0.66 -6.94 13.61
C LEU A 148 2.10 -7.16 14.13
N PRO A 149 2.28 -7.43 15.43
CA PRO A 149 3.61 -7.54 16.06
C PRO A 149 4.51 -8.60 15.42
N GLU A 150 3.92 -9.58 14.74
CA GLU A 150 4.65 -10.59 13.96
C GLU A 150 5.44 -9.99 12.78
N LEU A 151 5.03 -8.82 12.27
CA LEU A 151 5.72 -8.12 11.17
C LEU A 151 6.78 -7.13 11.65
N ASP A 152 6.67 -6.58 12.86
CA ASP A 152 7.52 -5.49 13.36
C ASP A 152 9.02 -5.81 13.26
N ALA A 153 9.41 -6.99 13.74
CA ALA A 153 10.81 -7.42 13.74
C ALA A 153 11.34 -7.65 12.32
N GLN A 154 10.50 -8.19 11.44
CA GLN A 154 10.85 -8.40 10.04
C GLN A 154 11.02 -7.08 9.30
N LEU A 155 10.08 -6.15 9.46
CA LEU A 155 10.10 -4.84 8.79
C LEU A 155 11.24 -3.97 9.31
N THR A 156 11.54 -4.04 10.61
CA THR A 156 12.70 -3.35 11.20
C THR A 156 14.01 -3.85 10.60
N ARG A 157 14.17 -5.17 10.44
CA ARG A 157 15.35 -5.77 9.81
C ARG A 157 15.45 -5.39 8.33
N TRP A 158 14.35 -5.54 7.60
CA TRP A 158 14.29 -5.18 6.19
C TRP A 158 14.66 -3.70 5.97
N ALA A 159 14.15 -2.78 6.80
CA ALA A 159 14.49 -1.37 6.71
C ALA A 159 15.98 -1.12 7.00
N ALA A 160 16.55 -1.76 8.02
CA ALA A 160 17.97 -1.61 8.32
C ALA A 160 18.87 -2.07 7.14
N GLU A 161 18.45 -3.10 6.42
CA GLU A 161 19.19 -3.65 5.27
C GLU A 161 18.98 -2.83 3.99
N GLN A 162 17.75 -2.45 3.67
CA GLN A 162 17.37 -1.85 2.39
C GLN A 162 17.33 -0.32 2.41
N LEU A 163 17.21 0.29 3.60
CA LEU A 163 17.03 1.72 3.79
C LEU A 163 18.19 2.38 4.54
N ALA A 164 19.36 1.75 4.62
CA ALA A 164 20.56 2.39 5.15
C ALA A 164 20.80 3.76 4.47
N GLY A 165 21.02 4.83 5.23
CA GLY A 165 21.16 6.18 4.71
C GLY A 165 19.84 6.90 4.37
N TYR A 166 18.69 6.23 4.39
CA TYR A 166 17.39 6.85 4.09
C TYR A 166 16.72 7.43 5.33
N THR A 167 16.20 8.64 5.22
CA THR A 167 15.36 9.28 6.24
C THR A 167 14.07 9.79 5.60
N GLY A 168 12.92 9.36 6.13
CA GLY A 168 11.63 9.73 5.58
C GLY A 168 10.55 8.67 5.84
N LEU A 169 9.55 8.64 4.97
CA LEU A 169 8.44 7.70 5.04
C LEU A 169 8.65 6.61 3.98
N CYS A 170 8.45 5.35 4.37
CA CYS A 170 8.51 4.20 3.48
C CYS A 170 7.25 3.36 3.65
N ASN A 171 6.62 2.91 2.57
CA ASN A 171 5.53 1.94 2.60
C ASN A 171 6.02 0.59 2.08
N ILE A 172 5.63 -0.50 2.73
CA ILE A 172 5.91 -1.87 2.28
C ILE A 172 4.58 -2.62 2.21
N GLU A 173 4.27 -3.18 1.05
CA GLU A 173 3.11 -4.04 0.83
C GLU A 173 3.55 -5.52 0.89
N LEU A 174 2.78 -6.35 1.60
CA LEU A 174 3.09 -7.76 1.82
C LEU A 174 1.89 -8.65 1.59
N ILE A 175 2.13 -9.88 1.13
CA ILE A 175 1.15 -10.96 1.13
C ILE A 175 1.73 -12.13 1.93
N GLY A 176 1.00 -12.60 2.94
CA GLY A 176 1.47 -13.71 3.78
C GLY A 176 2.78 -13.40 4.52
N GLY A 177 3.05 -12.11 4.80
CA GLY A 177 4.30 -11.65 5.40
C GLY A 177 5.49 -11.57 4.42
N ARG A 178 5.31 -11.81 3.12
CA ARG A 178 6.37 -11.66 2.11
C ARG A 178 6.17 -10.36 1.32
N PRO A 179 7.22 -9.55 1.10
CA PRO A 179 7.08 -8.27 0.43
C PRO A 179 6.72 -8.45 -1.06
N ILE A 180 5.82 -7.61 -1.54
CA ILE A 180 5.40 -7.58 -2.95
C ILE A 180 5.73 -6.26 -3.64
N GLU A 181 5.72 -5.15 -2.91
CA GLU A 181 6.07 -3.80 -3.37
C GLU A 181 6.62 -2.96 -2.20
N ALA A 182 7.46 -1.98 -2.51
CA ALA A 182 7.95 -0.98 -1.57
C ALA A 182 7.96 0.41 -2.21
N HIS A 183 7.73 1.44 -1.41
CA HIS A 183 7.60 2.82 -1.87
C HIS A 183 8.27 3.79 -0.91
N LEU A 184 9.05 4.74 -1.40
CA LEU A 184 9.68 5.80 -0.60
C LEU A 184 8.73 6.99 -0.37
N ARG A 185 7.49 6.65 -0.04
CA ARG A 185 6.37 7.55 0.30
C ARG A 185 5.35 6.74 1.11
N GLY A 186 4.51 7.42 1.88
CA GLY A 186 3.42 6.77 2.58
C GLY A 186 2.21 6.52 1.70
N SER A 187 1.31 5.69 2.19
CA SER A 187 0.03 5.44 1.54
C SER A 187 -0.93 6.58 1.83
N ASN A 188 -0.97 7.56 0.92
CA ASN A 188 -1.73 8.81 1.06
C ASN A 188 -3.19 8.60 1.51
N GLY A 189 -3.83 7.49 1.17
CA GLY A 189 -5.21 7.18 1.59
C GLY A 189 -5.38 6.95 3.08
N PHE A 190 -4.33 6.50 3.79
CA PHE A 190 -4.40 6.15 5.22
C PHE A 190 -4.09 7.31 6.16
N PHE A 191 -3.53 8.41 5.66
CA PHE A 191 -3.12 9.56 6.50
C PHE A 191 -4.27 10.20 7.28
N ASP A 192 -5.51 10.08 6.81
CA ASP A 192 -6.67 10.59 7.56
C ASP A 192 -6.78 9.92 8.94
N PHE A 193 -6.28 8.69 9.09
CA PHE A 193 -6.42 7.86 10.28
C PHE A 193 -5.22 7.94 11.23
N TYR A 194 -4.10 8.54 10.81
CA TYR A 194 -2.83 8.51 11.57
C TYR A 194 -2.80 9.47 12.76
N GLY A 195 -3.84 10.28 12.92
CA GLY A 195 -3.96 11.24 14.01
C GLY A 195 -3.23 12.55 13.74
N PRO A 196 -3.45 13.56 14.60
CA PRO A 196 -3.04 14.93 14.34
C PRO A 196 -1.53 15.17 14.46
N ASP A 197 -0.79 14.29 15.13
CA ASP A 197 0.65 14.45 15.37
C ASP A 197 1.51 13.91 14.23
N PHE A 198 1.01 12.93 13.47
CA PHE A 198 1.78 12.23 12.45
C PHE A 198 2.47 13.16 11.45
N MET A 199 1.72 14.09 10.84
CA MET A 199 2.27 14.97 9.81
C MET A 199 3.34 15.92 10.37
N ARG A 200 3.17 16.39 11.62
CA ARG A 200 4.19 17.22 12.30
C ARG A 200 5.46 16.44 12.55
N SER A 201 5.36 15.22 13.08
CA SER A 201 6.52 14.36 13.34
C SER A 201 7.25 13.96 12.06
N TRP A 202 6.52 13.65 10.98
CA TRP A 202 7.13 13.34 9.69
C TRP A 202 7.88 14.54 9.11
N VAL A 203 7.27 15.73 9.12
CA VAL A 203 7.90 16.97 8.64
C VAL A 203 9.15 17.30 9.46
N ALA A 204 9.07 17.24 10.79
CA ALA A 204 10.22 17.49 11.65
C ALA A 204 11.35 16.48 11.41
N LEU A 205 11.03 15.19 11.20
CA LEU A 205 12.01 14.16 10.87
C LEU A 205 12.81 14.47 9.60
N VAL A 206 12.12 14.79 8.50
CA VAL A 206 12.78 15.08 7.21
C VAL A 206 13.50 16.43 7.19
N ASP A 207 13.10 17.36 8.06
CA ASP A 207 13.77 18.64 8.25
C ASP A 207 14.91 18.58 9.29
N HIS A 208 15.18 17.39 9.84
CA HIS A 208 16.17 17.12 10.89
C HIS A 208 15.96 17.95 12.17
N GLU A 209 14.70 18.17 12.54
CA GLU A 209 14.29 18.85 13.76
C GLU A 209 13.94 17.84 14.87
N PRO A 210 14.04 18.23 16.15
CA PRO A 210 13.53 17.42 17.26
C PRO A 210 12.02 17.20 17.14
N PHE A 211 11.56 15.99 17.43
CA PHE A 211 10.15 15.63 17.37
C PHE A 211 9.81 14.49 18.33
N GLU A 212 8.52 14.32 18.59
CA GLU A 212 7.99 13.17 19.32
C GLU A 212 7.50 12.12 18.33
N ILE A 213 7.82 10.85 18.60
CA ILE A 213 7.30 9.74 17.81
C ILE A 213 5.77 9.75 17.92
N PRO A 214 5.01 9.70 16.80
CA PRO A 214 3.55 9.69 16.85
C PRO A 214 3.04 8.52 17.70
N PRO A 215 1.88 8.68 18.37
CA PRO A 215 1.26 7.56 19.05
C PRO A 215 0.86 6.44 18.06
N PRO A 216 0.50 5.24 18.55
CA PRO A 216 -0.12 4.23 17.72
C PRO A 216 -1.35 4.77 16.97
N VAL A 217 -1.53 4.33 15.73
CA VAL A 217 -2.62 4.78 14.87
C VAL A 217 -3.98 4.42 15.49
N PRO A 218 -4.88 5.40 15.75
CA PRO A 218 -6.22 5.14 16.28
C PRO A 218 -7.00 4.14 15.40
N GLY A 219 -6.88 4.32 14.09
CA GLY A 219 -7.36 3.38 13.07
C GLY A 219 -8.79 3.63 12.62
N GLY A 220 -9.34 2.66 11.89
CA GLY A 220 -10.63 2.74 11.23
C GLY A 220 -10.68 1.86 9.98
N LEU A 221 -11.70 2.06 9.15
CA LEU A 221 -11.86 1.37 7.87
C LEU A 221 -11.87 2.37 6.70
N ILE A 222 -11.19 1.98 5.64
CA ILE A 222 -11.40 2.52 4.29
C ILE A 222 -12.18 1.49 3.49
N ILE A 223 -13.39 1.82 3.09
CA ILE A 223 -14.31 0.92 2.37
C ILE A 223 -14.41 1.38 0.92
N SER A 224 -14.20 0.47 -0.02
CA SER A 224 -14.35 0.73 -1.46
C SER A 224 -15.73 0.24 -1.93
N ILE A 225 -16.52 1.14 -2.51
CA ILE A 225 -17.78 0.78 -3.14
C ILE A 225 -17.56 0.63 -4.64
N PHE A 226 -17.64 -0.59 -5.13
CA PHE A 226 -17.46 -0.92 -6.55
C PHE A 226 -18.80 -1.02 -7.28
N GLY A 227 -18.81 -0.72 -8.59
CA GLY A 227 -19.97 -0.86 -9.46
C GLY A 227 -19.94 0.08 -10.68
N ASP A 228 -20.87 -0.15 -11.60
CA ASP A 228 -20.89 0.48 -12.95
C ASP A 228 -21.79 1.73 -13.02
N GLY A 229 -22.08 2.39 -11.89
CA GLY A 229 -23.00 3.52 -11.86
C GLY A 229 -23.02 4.27 -10.53
N ASP A 230 -24.13 4.96 -10.26
CA ASP A 230 -24.34 5.68 -9.00
C ASP A 230 -24.70 4.75 -7.84
N LEU A 231 -24.41 5.19 -6.61
CA LEU A 231 -24.93 4.54 -5.40
C LEU A 231 -26.45 4.45 -5.42
N SER A 232 -26.98 3.28 -5.09
CA SER A 232 -28.41 3.05 -4.94
C SER A 232 -28.99 3.90 -3.80
N ALA A 233 -30.30 4.15 -3.83
CA ALA A 233 -30.98 4.90 -2.76
C ALA A 233 -30.77 4.25 -1.38
N GLU A 234 -30.72 2.92 -1.33
CA GLU A 234 -30.50 2.16 -0.12
C GLU A 234 -29.05 2.30 0.39
N GLN A 235 -28.05 2.20 -0.49
CA GLN A 235 -26.65 2.41 -0.11
C GLN A 235 -26.44 3.82 0.45
N ARG A 236 -27.02 4.85 -0.19
CA ARG A 236 -26.95 6.24 0.30
C ARG A 236 -27.58 6.37 1.68
N ARG A 237 -28.73 5.72 1.91
CA ARG A 237 -29.42 5.72 3.21
C ARG A 237 -28.54 5.10 4.30
N LEU A 238 -27.94 3.95 4.04
CA LEU A 238 -27.06 3.25 4.99
C LEU A 238 -25.80 4.07 5.32
N ILE A 239 -25.12 4.61 4.30
CA ILE A 239 -23.91 5.43 4.47
C ILE A 239 -24.22 6.69 5.29
N ASN A 240 -25.32 7.37 4.98
CA ASN A 240 -25.75 8.56 5.73
C ASN A 240 -26.12 8.23 7.17
N ALA A 241 -26.81 7.11 7.40
CA ALA A 241 -27.19 6.67 8.75
C ALA A 241 -25.97 6.31 9.61
N ALA A 242 -24.91 5.78 9.00
CA ALA A 242 -23.65 5.48 9.67
C ALA A 242 -22.79 6.73 9.96
N GLY A 243 -23.15 7.90 9.41
CA GLY A 243 -22.38 9.14 9.61
C GLY A 243 -20.97 9.10 9.01
N VAL A 244 -20.73 8.26 8.01
CA VAL A 244 -19.40 8.00 7.45
C VAL A 244 -19.09 9.00 6.33
N ALA A 245 -17.85 9.52 6.31
CA ALA A 245 -17.39 10.39 5.26
C ALA A 245 -17.26 9.63 3.93
N MET A 246 -17.90 10.14 2.88
CA MET A 246 -17.89 9.57 1.54
C MET A 246 -17.15 10.49 0.56
N GLN A 247 -16.25 9.92 -0.22
CA GLN A 247 -15.56 10.58 -1.32
C GLN A 247 -15.86 9.84 -2.63
N PRO A 248 -16.46 10.49 -3.64
CA PRO A 248 -16.57 9.93 -4.99
C PRO A 248 -15.18 9.66 -5.59
N ASP A 249 -15.03 8.58 -6.35
CA ASP A 249 -13.76 8.22 -7.00
C ASP A 249 -13.88 8.06 -8.52
N PRO A 250 -13.95 9.16 -9.28
CA PRO A 250 -14.05 9.08 -10.74
C PRO A 250 -12.75 8.61 -11.42
N GLN A 251 -11.64 8.47 -10.68
CA GLN A 251 -10.33 8.17 -11.25
C GLN A 251 -10.07 6.67 -11.34
N THR A 252 -10.75 5.85 -10.54
CA THR A 252 -10.59 4.41 -10.53
C THR A 252 -11.75 3.75 -11.28
N PRO A 253 -11.47 3.03 -12.39
CA PRO A 253 -12.50 2.25 -13.07
C PRO A 253 -13.25 1.34 -12.10
N ASP A 254 -14.57 1.37 -12.21
CA ASP A 254 -15.52 0.53 -11.50
C ASP A 254 -15.54 0.73 -9.98
N ARG A 255 -14.95 1.82 -9.45
CA ARG A 255 -15.10 2.25 -8.05
C ARG A 255 -15.92 3.54 -7.98
N ILE A 256 -17.09 3.46 -7.37
CA ILE A 256 -18.04 4.56 -7.24
C ILE A 256 -17.54 5.57 -6.19
N ALA A 257 -17.15 5.05 -5.02
CA ALA A 257 -16.78 5.88 -3.88
C ALA A 257 -15.85 5.15 -2.90
N ILE A 258 -15.17 5.95 -2.10
CA ILE A 258 -14.40 5.53 -0.93
C ILE A 258 -15.09 6.08 0.31
N LEU A 259 -15.36 5.22 1.28
CA LEU A 259 -15.87 5.60 2.60
C LEU A 259 -14.73 5.57 3.61
N ARG A 260 -14.63 6.59 4.46
CA ARG A 260 -13.65 6.67 5.55
C ARG A 260 -14.37 6.65 6.89
N CYS A 261 -14.25 5.54 7.61
CA CYS A 261 -14.92 5.31 8.89
C CYS A 261 -13.89 5.21 10.01
N HIS A 262 -13.81 6.22 10.89
CA HIS A 262 -12.85 6.22 12.01
C HIS A 262 -13.23 5.26 13.13
N ASP A 263 -14.49 4.85 13.20
CA ASP A 263 -14.96 3.85 14.14
C ASP A 263 -14.96 2.47 13.48
N ARG A 264 -14.17 1.54 14.01
CA ARG A 264 -14.03 0.20 13.42
C ARG A 264 -15.34 -0.58 13.46
N GLU A 265 -16.07 -0.49 14.57
CA GLU A 265 -17.30 -1.26 14.77
C GLU A 265 -18.37 -0.81 13.78
N ILE A 266 -18.56 0.51 13.65
CA ILE A 266 -19.47 1.10 12.64
C ILE A 266 -19.02 0.69 11.23
N GLY A 267 -17.72 0.73 10.95
CA GLY A 267 -17.17 0.35 9.65
C GLY A 267 -17.50 -1.09 9.27
N PHE A 268 -17.26 -2.05 10.18
CA PHE A 268 -17.56 -3.46 9.93
C PHE A 268 -19.06 -3.72 9.81
N GLN A 269 -19.89 -3.10 10.64
CA GLN A 269 -21.35 -3.17 10.53
C GLN A 269 -21.82 -2.66 9.16
N LEU A 270 -21.29 -1.53 8.71
CA LEU A 270 -21.62 -0.95 7.41
C LEU A 270 -21.18 -1.87 6.25
N CYS A 271 -20.01 -2.50 6.33
CA CYS A 271 -19.59 -3.51 5.34
C CYS A 271 -20.62 -4.66 5.21
N GLY A 272 -21.14 -5.16 6.35
CA GLY A 272 -22.17 -6.19 6.35
C GLY A 272 -23.50 -5.71 5.77
N GLN A 273 -23.95 -4.51 6.15
CA GLN A 273 -25.19 -3.91 5.63
C GLN A 273 -25.14 -3.63 4.13
N LEU A 274 -23.96 -3.30 3.60
CA LEU A 274 -23.73 -3.08 2.18
C LEU A 274 -23.50 -4.39 1.41
N GLY A 275 -23.48 -5.54 2.08
CA GLY A 275 -23.25 -6.85 1.47
C GLY A 275 -21.84 -7.04 0.92
N LEU A 276 -20.85 -6.31 1.46
CA LEU A 276 -19.45 -6.38 1.01
C LEU A 276 -18.68 -7.57 1.59
N VAL A 277 -19.13 -8.03 2.76
CA VAL A 277 -18.57 -9.19 3.47
C VAL A 277 -19.67 -10.21 3.67
N VAL A 278 -19.31 -11.49 3.62
CA VAL A 278 -20.25 -12.56 3.96
C VAL A 278 -20.30 -12.66 5.48
N SER A 279 -21.51 -12.55 6.05
CA SER A 279 -21.78 -12.74 7.48
C SER A 279 -21.50 -14.15 7.96
#